data_AF-B8FBK1-F1
#
_entry.id   AF-B8FBK1-F1
#
_cell.length_a   1.000
_cell.length_b   1.000
_cell.length_c   1.000
_cell.angle_alpha   90.00
_cell.angle_beta   90.00
_cell.angle_gamma   90.00
#
_symmetry.space_group_name_H-M   'P 1'
#
loop_
_entity.id
_entity.type
_entity.pdbx_description
1 polymer ?
#
loop_
_entity_poly.entity_id
_entity_poly.type
_entity_poly.pdbx_seq_one_letter_code
_entity_poly.pdbx_strand_id
1 'polypeptide(L)'
;MLTEGDVTMEGQTVIGSTLVVGGGVAGVKAALDLADSGYYVYLLEKEPAIGGIMSQLDKTFPTIDCSMCILAPYLVETARHPNIELVTYSQIEKVEGKEGAFRVSVKNKARSIKLEDCTGCRACVDACPVENIVN
;
A
#
# COMPACT_ATOMS: atom_id res chain seq x y z
N MET A 1 -3.13 -25.02 -19.65
CA MET A 1 -3.70 -24.58 -20.94
C MET A 1 -3.83 -23.07 -20.82
N LEU A 2 -2.98 -22.34 -21.54
CA LEU A 2 -2.81 -20.89 -21.42
C LEU A 2 -3.76 -20.16 -22.37
N THR A 3 -4.60 -19.28 -21.86
CA THR A 3 -5.21 -18.09 -22.52
C THR A 3 -5.77 -17.22 -21.36
N GLU A 4 -5.18 -16.08 -21.03
CA GLU A 4 -5.50 -14.72 -21.51
C GLU A 4 -6.02 -13.90 -20.32
N GLY A 5 -5.26 -12.85 -19.97
CA GLY A 5 -5.79 -11.52 -19.63
C GLY A 5 -6.53 -11.25 -18.31
N ASP A 6 -7.23 -12.21 -17.71
CA ASP A 6 -8.40 -11.83 -16.89
C ASP A 6 -8.23 -12.28 -15.43
N VAL A 7 -7.73 -11.38 -14.56
CA VAL A 7 -7.92 -11.54 -13.11
C VAL A 7 -9.36 -11.13 -12.80
N THR A 8 -10.27 -12.09 -12.82
CA THR A 8 -11.69 -11.88 -12.49
C THR A 8 -11.86 -11.82 -10.98
N MET A 9 -11.90 -10.60 -10.45
CA MET A 9 -12.49 -10.29 -9.14
C MET A 9 -13.80 -9.53 -9.40
N GLU A 10 -14.91 -10.15 -8.98
CA GLU A 10 -16.30 -9.65 -8.98
C GLU A 10 -16.67 -8.55 -10.00
N GLY A 11 -17.08 -8.98 -11.21
CA GLY A 11 -17.98 -8.20 -12.05
C GLY A 11 -17.40 -7.02 -12.84
N GLN A 12 -16.08 -6.80 -12.84
CA GLN A 12 -15.45 -5.72 -13.60
C GLN A 12 -14.34 -6.23 -14.53
N THR A 13 -14.39 -5.87 -15.81
CA THR A 13 -13.41 -6.28 -16.83
C THR A 13 -12.09 -5.54 -16.59
N VAL A 14 -11.16 -6.17 -15.88
CA VAL A 14 -9.87 -5.55 -15.55
C VAL A 14 -8.90 -5.75 -16.71
N ILE A 15 -8.31 -4.65 -17.21
CA ILE A 15 -7.47 -4.64 -18.42
C ILE A 15 -6.06 -5.22 -18.17
N GLY A 16 -5.77 -5.56 -16.91
CA GLY A 16 -4.51 -6.12 -16.43
C GLY A 16 -4.26 -5.75 -14.98
N SER A 17 -3.23 -6.35 -14.38
CA SER A 17 -2.80 -6.08 -13.01
C SER A 17 -1.38 -5.52 -12.96
N THR A 18 -1.16 -4.49 -12.15
CA THR A 18 0.14 -3.84 -11.92
C THR A 18 0.55 -3.97 -10.46
N LEU A 19 1.84 -4.12 -10.20
CA LEU A 19 2.41 -4.08 -8.85
C LEU A 19 3.24 -2.81 -8.69
N VAL A 20 2.88 -1.97 -7.73
CA VAL A 20 3.64 -0.79 -7.32
C VAL A 20 4.39 -1.12 -6.03
N VAL A 21 5.70 -0.88 -6.03
CA VAL A 21 6.58 -1.19 -4.89
C VAL A 21 7.01 0.11 -4.21
N GLY A 22 6.58 0.29 -2.97
CA GLY A 22 6.82 1.47 -2.14
C GLY A 22 5.63 2.41 -2.10
N GLY A 23 5.02 2.54 -0.93
CA GLY A 23 3.90 3.43 -0.61
C GLY A 23 4.32 4.82 -0.16
N GLY A 24 5.39 5.38 -0.72
CA GLY A 24 5.69 6.81 -0.59
C GLY A 24 4.76 7.68 -1.46
N VAL A 25 4.91 9.00 -1.40
CA VAL A 25 4.09 9.93 -2.21
C VAL A 25 4.06 9.59 -3.70
N ALA A 26 5.20 9.16 -4.27
CA ALA A 26 5.30 8.77 -5.66
C ALA A 26 4.52 7.49 -5.98
N GLY A 27 4.63 6.46 -5.14
CA GLY A 27 3.96 5.18 -5.37
C GLY A 27 2.46 5.26 -5.10
N VAL A 28 2.04 6.01 -4.09
CA VAL A 28 0.62 6.28 -3.80
C VAL A 28 -0.02 6.99 -4.99
N LYS A 29 0.61 8.04 -5.52
CA LYS A 29 0.07 8.76 -6.68
C LYS A 29 0.07 7.91 -7.95
N ALA A 30 1.14 7.17 -8.22
CA ALA A 30 1.19 6.24 -9.35
C ALA A 30 0.11 5.15 -9.26
N ALA A 31 -0.14 4.62 -8.05
CA ALA A 31 -1.18 3.64 -7.84
C ALA A 31 -2.58 4.21 -8.10
N LEU A 32 -2.86 5.43 -7.64
CA LEU A 32 -4.12 6.13 -7.93
C LEU A 32 -4.32 6.36 -9.43
N ASP A 33 -3.33 6.92 -10.11
CA ASP A 33 -3.44 7.23 -11.55
C ASP A 33 -3.66 5.96 -12.39
N LEU A 34 -3.04 4.84 -12.01
CA LEU A 34 -3.25 3.53 -12.65
C LEU A 34 -4.63 2.95 -12.34
N ALA A 35 -5.09 3.09 -11.10
CA ALA A 35 -6.37 2.58 -10.66
C ALA A 35 -7.56 3.34 -11.28
N ASP A 36 -7.44 4.66 -11.41
CA ASP A 36 -8.37 5.54 -12.12
C ASP A 36 -8.41 5.23 -13.62
N SER A 37 -7.28 4.79 -14.18
CA SER A 37 -7.19 4.31 -15.56
C SER A 37 -7.82 2.93 -15.78
N GLY A 38 -8.32 2.28 -14.73
CA GLY A 38 -9.03 1.00 -14.80
C GLY A 38 -8.14 -0.25 -14.66
N TYR A 39 -6.88 -0.10 -14.23
CA TYR A 39 -6.02 -1.25 -13.91
C TYR A 39 -6.20 -1.68 -12.45
N TYR A 40 -6.04 -2.98 -12.19
CA TYR A 40 -5.93 -3.47 -10.83
C TYR A 40 -4.51 -3.24 -10.30
N VAL A 41 -4.37 -2.59 -9.15
CA VAL A 41 -3.05 -2.22 -8.61
C VAL A 41 -2.83 -2.88 -7.26
N TYR A 42 -1.78 -3.67 -7.17
CA TYR A 42 -1.23 -4.11 -5.88
C TYR A 42 -0.23 -3.06 -5.42
N LEU A 43 -0.46 -2.42 -4.28
CA LEU A 43 0.46 -1.47 -3.67
C LEU A 43 1.18 -2.13 -2.49
N LEU A 44 2.46 -2.44 -2.68
CA LEU A 44 3.28 -3.11 -1.69
C LEU A 44 4.11 -2.10 -0.87
N GLU A 45 4.03 -2.18 0.45
CA GLU A 45 4.81 -1.35 1.37
C GLU A 45 5.52 -2.20 2.42
N LYS A 46 6.81 -1.92 2.65
CA LYS A 46 7.68 -2.62 3.59
C LYS A 46 7.32 -2.31 5.03
N GLU A 47 6.95 -1.07 5.29
CA GLU A 47 6.55 -0.55 6.59
C GLU A 47 5.07 -0.84 6.88
N PRO A 48 4.63 -0.78 8.15
CA PRO A 48 3.24 -1.07 8.51
C PRO A 48 2.25 -0.03 7.97
N ALA A 49 2.72 1.16 7.58
CA ALA A 49 1.91 2.25 7.06
C ALA A 49 2.49 2.84 5.77
N ILE A 50 1.60 3.38 4.94
CA ILE A 50 1.93 4.15 3.72
C ILE A 50 2.16 5.63 4.06
N GLY A 51 2.92 6.33 3.22
CA GLY A 51 3.23 7.75 3.32
C GLY A 51 4.72 8.07 3.12
N GLY A 52 5.60 7.09 3.37
CA GLY A 52 7.05 7.23 3.20
C GLY A 52 7.64 8.40 4.01
N ILE A 53 8.76 8.95 3.53
CA ILE A 53 9.48 10.04 4.22
C ILE A 53 8.62 11.32 4.30
N MET A 54 7.78 11.57 3.31
CA MET A 54 6.96 12.79 3.28
C MET A 54 6.04 12.90 4.50
N SER A 55 5.51 11.77 4.99
CA SER A 55 4.70 11.73 6.22
C SER A 55 5.45 12.13 7.50
N GLN A 56 6.78 12.12 7.47
CA GLN A 56 7.63 12.48 8.60
C GLN A 56 8.08 13.95 8.56
N LEU A 57 7.85 14.65 7.44
CA LEU A 57 8.17 16.06 7.30
C LEU A 57 7.07 16.90 7.94
N ASP A 58 7.40 18.02 8.58
CA ASP A 58 6.38 18.95 9.05
C ASP A 58 5.80 19.76 7.88
N LYS A 59 6.69 20.36 7.08
CA LYS A 59 6.34 21.30 6.02
C LYS A 59 7.06 21.04 4.71
N THR A 60 6.41 21.37 3.60
CA THR A 60 6.95 21.21 2.24
C THR A 60 7.32 22.56 1.63
N PHE A 61 8.58 22.71 1.22
CA PHE A 61 9.01 23.84 0.38
C PHE A 61 8.34 23.72 -1.01
N PRO A 62 7.95 24.82 -1.69
CA PRO A 62 8.14 26.24 -1.37
C PRO A 62 6.98 26.89 -0.62
N THR A 63 5.82 26.25 -0.59
CA THR A 63 4.57 26.82 -0.06
C THR A 63 4.52 26.82 1.46
N ILE A 64 5.37 26.01 2.11
CA ILE A 64 5.43 25.85 3.58
C ILE A 64 4.12 25.26 4.14
N ASP A 65 3.39 24.54 3.28
CA ASP A 65 2.21 23.78 3.66
C ASP A 65 2.60 22.58 4.53
N CYS A 66 1.66 22.15 5.38
CA CYS A 66 1.80 20.91 6.13
C CYS A 66 1.84 19.72 5.16
N SER A 67 2.88 18.89 5.27
CA SER A 67 3.08 17.72 4.40
C SER A 67 1.86 16.78 4.44
N MET A 68 1.30 16.58 5.63
CA MET A 68 0.18 15.68 5.85
C MET A 68 -1.11 16.25 5.28
N CYS A 69 -1.29 17.57 5.25
CA CYS A 69 -2.46 18.18 4.62
C CYS A 69 -2.51 17.89 3.12
N ILE A 70 -1.36 17.80 2.45
CA ILE A 70 -1.27 17.46 1.02
C ILE A 70 -1.33 15.95 0.81
N LEU A 71 -0.67 15.17 1.67
CA LEU A 71 -0.52 13.73 1.49
C LEU A 71 -1.75 12.91 1.96
N ALA A 72 -2.38 13.30 3.07
CA ALA A 72 -3.53 12.61 3.66
C ALA A 72 -4.67 12.29 2.67
N PRO A 73 -5.13 13.23 1.80
CA PRO A 73 -6.21 12.91 0.87
C PRO A 73 -5.83 11.74 -0.05
N TYR A 74 -4.61 11.73 -0.57
CA TYR A 74 -4.13 10.62 -1.41
C TYR A 74 -4.06 9.30 -0.65
N LEU A 75 -3.59 9.30 0.61
CA LEU A 75 -3.53 8.06 1.40
C LEU A 75 -4.92 7.49 1.68
N VAL A 76 -5.89 8.34 2.01
CA VAL A 76 -7.28 7.92 2.27
C VAL A 76 -7.95 7.42 1.00
N GLU A 77 -7.71 8.09 -0.13
CA GLU A 77 -8.23 7.70 -1.43
C GLU A 77 -7.66 6.35 -1.85
N THR A 78 -6.34 6.17 -1.78
CA THR A 78 -5.69 4.88 -2.07
C THR A 78 -6.19 3.77 -1.16
N ALA A 79 -6.43 4.05 0.12
CA ALA A 79 -6.94 3.07 1.08
C ALA A 79 -8.38 2.61 0.82
N ARG A 80 -9.17 3.43 0.12
CA ARG A 80 -10.59 3.15 -0.14
C ARG A 80 -10.87 2.79 -1.60
N HIS A 81 -9.87 2.89 -2.47
CA HIS A 81 -10.06 2.69 -3.89
C HIS A 81 -10.35 1.22 -4.21
N PRO A 82 -11.44 0.88 -4.93
CA PRO A 82 -11.83 -0.52 -5.17
C PRO A 82 -10.83 -1.31 -6.02
N ASN A 83 -10.09 -0.63 -6.91
CA ASN A 83 -9.10 -1.26 -7.77
C ASN A 83 -7.68 -1.31 -7.16
N ILE A 84 -7.51 -0.92 -5.88
CA ILE A 84 -6.20 -0.93 -5.22
C ILE A 84 -6.21 -1.92 -4.07
N GLU A 85 -5.31 -2.90 -4.11
CA GLU A 85 -5.03 -3.80 -2.99
C GLU A 85 -3.78 -3.33 -2.25
N LEU A 86 -3.95 -2.92 -1.00
CA LEU A 86 -2.86 -2.47 -0.13
C LEU A 86 -2.25 -3.64 0.63
N VAL A 87 -1.01 -3.99 0.26
CA VAL A 87 -0.22 -5.02 0.91
C VAL A 87 0.89 -4.36 1.72
N THR A 88 0.55 -3.96 2.94
CA THR A 88 1.45 -3.29 3.88
C THR A 88 2.24 -4.28 4.73
N TYR A 89 3.32 -3.83 5.37
CA TYR A 89 4.25 -4.63 6.17
C TYR A 89 4.80 -5.87 5.45
N SER A 90 5.06 -5.72 4.16
CA SER A 90 5.38 -6.83 3.27
C SER A 90 6.55 -6.47 2.35
N GLN A 91 7.37 -7.47 2.01
CA GLN A 91 8.56 -7.27 1.17
C GLN A 91 8.61 -8.30 0.06
N ILE A 92 9.18 -7.91 -1.08
CA ILE A 92 9.41 -8.83 -2.20
C ILE A 92 10.56 -9.76 -1.85
N GLU A 93 10.37 -11.05 -2.05
CA GLU A 93 11.44 -12.05 -1.96
C GLU A 93 11.98 -12.43 -3.33
N LYS A 94 11.09 -12.58 -4.32
CA LYS A 94 11.47 -13.06 -5.64
C LYS A 94 10.55 -12.48 -6.71
N VAL A 95 11.14 -12.10 -7.84
CA VAL A 95 10.42 -11.71 -9.05
C VAL A 95 10.86 -12.66 -10.15
N GLU A 96 9.89 -13.34 -10.76
CA GLU A 96 10.11 -14.24 -11.88
C GLU A 96 9.17 -13.87 -13.02
N GLY A 97 9.54 -14.23 -14.25
CA GLY A 97 8.70 -13.98 -15.42
C GLY A 97 9.31 -12.99 -16.40
N LYS A 98 8.47 -12.52 -17.31
CA LYS A 98 8.84 -11.67 -18.45
C LYS A 98 7.80 -10.57 -18.58
N GLU A 99 8.07 -9.57 -19.40
CA GLU A 99 7.13 -8.48 -19.71
C GLU A 99 5.70 -9.02 -19.99
N GLY A 100 4.71 -8.52 -19.25
CA GLY A 100 3.31 -8.95 -19.34
C GLY A 100 2.93 -10.19 -18.51
N ALA A 101 3.90 -10.94 -17.98
CA ALA A 101 3.65 -12.14 -17.17
C ALA A 101 4.65 -12.24 -16.01
N PHE A 102 4.50 -11.34 -15.04
CA PHE A 102 5.30 -11.36 -13.81
C PHE A 102 4.65 -12.21 -12.73
N ARG A 103 5.47 -12.99 -12.03
CA ARG A 103 5.10 -13.70 -10.81
C ARG A 103 6.00 -13.20 -9.68
N VAL A 104 5.38 -12.57 -8.70
CA VAL A 104 6.10 -11.97 -7.56
C VAL A 104 5.75 -12.73 -6.29
N SER A 105 6.78 -13.23 -5.61
CA SER A 105 6.65 -13.81 -4.28
C SER A 105 6.85 -12.72 -3.24
N VAL A 106 5.83 -12.51 -2.43
CA VAL A 106 5.81 -11.49 -1.38
C VAL A 106 5.82 -12.17 -0.01
N LYS A 107 6.73 -11.76 0.86
CA LYS A 107 6.74 -12.13 2.27
C LYS A 107 5.99 -11.08 3.08
N ASN A 108 4.84 -11.48 3.60
CA ASN A 108 4.09 -10.70 4.58
C ASN A 108 4.71 -10.94 5.96
N LYS A 109 5.15 -9.86 6.63
CA LYS A 109 5.71 -9.97 7.98
C LYS A 109 4.55 -10.15 8.97
N ALA A 110 4.70 -11.06 9.92
CA ALA A 110 3.66 -11.29 10.91
C ALA A 110 3.51 -10.05 11.81
N ARG A 111 2.34 -9.41 11.77
CA ARG A 111 1.97 -8.32 12.69
C ARG A 111 1.60 -8.79 14.09
N SER A 112 1.50 -10.12 14.27
CA SER A 112 1.06 -10.76 15.52
C SER A 112 -0.30 -10.27 16.04
N ILE A 113 -1.12 -9.68 15.15
CA ILE A 113 -2.45 -9.15 15.42
C ILE A 113 -3.36 -9.59 14.28
N LYS A 114 -4.59 -10.02 14.60
CA LYS A 114 -5.64 -10.25 13.61
C LYS A 114 -6.17 -8.91 13.13
N LEU A 115 -5.96 -8.59 11.86
CA LEU A 115 -6.33 -7.30 11.29
C LEU A 115 -7.85 -7.08 11.23
N GLU A 116 -8.61 -8.16 11.06
CA GLU A 116 -10.08 -8.18 11.07
C GLU A 116 -10.68 -7.71 12.40
N ASP A 117 -10.01 -8.02 13.52
CA ASP A 117 -10.46 -7.65 14.87
C ASP A 117 -9.86 -6.33 15.37
N CYS A 118 -8.86 -5.79 14.66
CA CYS A 118 -8.10 -4.62 15.10
C CYS A 118 -8.85 -3.32 14.77
N THR A 119 -9.27 -2.57 15.80
CA THR A 119 -9.97 -1.29 15.64
C THR A 119 -9.05 -0.07 15.65
N GLY A 120 -7.74 -0.25 15.88
CA GLY A 120 -6.79 0.86 15.99
C GLY A 120 -6.97 1.73 17.24
N CYS A 121 -7.68 1.25 18.28
CA CYS A 121 -8.03 2.02 19.48
C CYS A 121 -6.85 2.34 20.41
N ARG A 122 -5.66 1.77 20.16
CA ARG A 122 -4.42 1.98 20.92
C ARG A 122 -4.41 1.48 22.38
N ALA A 123 -5.49 0.89 22.88
CA ALA A 123 -5.57 0.34 24.25
C ALA A 123 -4.47 -0.70 24.58
N CYS A 124 -4.04 -1.49 23.58
CA CYS A 124 -2.95 -2.45 23.75
C CYS A 124 -1.57 -1.79 23.94
N VAL A 125 -1.36 -0.61 23.37
CA VAL A 125 -0.11 0.15 23.51
C VAL A 125 -0.03 0.75 24.90
N ASP A 126 -1.14 1.30 25.40
CA ASP A 126 -1.18 1.94 26.72
C ASP A 126 -1.03 0.93 27.87
N ALA A 127 -1.48 -0.32 27.67
CA ALA A 127 -1.31 -1.42 28.63
C ALA A 127 0.04 -2.13 28.53
N CYS A 128 0.90 -1.77 27.57
CA CYS A 128 2.15 -2.48 27.32
C CYS A 128 3.14 -2.27 28.49
N PRO A 129 3.61 -3.34 29.15
CA PRO A 129 4.56 -3.23 30.26
C PRO A 129 6.00 -2.94 29.80
N VAL A 130 6.26 -2.94 28.49
CA VAL A 130 7.59 -2.68 27.91
C VAL A 130 7.67 -1.21 27.51
N GLU A 131 8.52 -0.47 28.21
CA GLU A 131 8.83 0.93 27.88
C GLU A 131 10.02 1.01 26.91
N ASN A 132 10.03 2.03 26.04
CA ASN A 132 11.06 2.31 25.03
C ASN A 132 11.14 1.35 23.83
N ILE A 133 10.03 1.14 23.12
CA ILE A 133 10.08 0.58 21.77
C ILE A 133 10.56 1.69 20.82
N VAL A 134 11.87 1.71 20.57
CA VAL A 134 12.44 2.49 19.47
C VAL A 134 12.11 1.73 18.19
N ASN A 135 11.17 2.24 17.40
CA ASN A 135 10.94 1.77 16.04
C ASN A 135 12.12 2.14 15.13
#